data_AF-A0A932QLH2-F1
#
_entry.id   AF-A0A932QLH2-F1
#
_cell.length_a   1.000
_cell.length_b   1.000
_cell.length_c   1.000
_cell.angle_alpha   90.00
_cell.angle_beta   90.00
_cell.angle_gamma   90.00
#
_symmetry.space_group_name_H-M   'P 1'
#
loop_
_entity.id
_entity.type
_entity.pdbx_description
1 polymer ?
#
loop_
_entity_poly.entity_id
_entity_poly.type
_entity_poly.pdbx_seq_one_letter_code
_entity_poly.pdbx_strand_id
1 'polypeptide(L)'
;MTVFFDASVIIAAILSPTGGSAKLLHLAKHKVIVAITSQTVIDEVLDHTEKIQKAPKEISWYIKDAGLLVRERITQEEIEKVSGIIDATDAHLLVGA
;
A
#
# COMPACT_ATOMS: atom_id res chain seq x y z
N MET A 1 -16.09 4.65 -3.01
CA MET A 1 -14.89 4.85 -3.86
C MET A 1 -13.78 3.98 -3.31
N THR A 2 -13.15 3.19 -4.18
CA THR A 2 -12.07 2.27 -3.82
C THR A 2 -10.74 2.90 -4.24
N VAL A 3 -9.73 2.82 -3.38
CA VAL A 3 -8.41 3.43 -3.61
C VAL A 3 -7.35 2.39 -3.29
N PHE A 4 -6.49 2.09 -4.27
CA PHE A 4 -5.33 1.24 -4.06
C PHE A 4 -4.17 2.06 -3.48
N PHE A 5 -3.54 1.54 -2.44
CA PHE A 5 -2.42 2.16 -1.74
C PHE A 5 -1.12 1.43 -2.12
N ASP A 6 -0.25 2.16 -2.80
CA ASP A 6 1.11 1.77 -3.13
C ASP A 6 2.06 1.91 -1.92
N ALA A 7 3.22 1.23 -1.97
CA ALA A 7 4.24 1.25 -0.94
C ALA A 7 4.70 2.68 -0.63
N SER A 8 4.93 3.48 -1.66
CA SER A 8 5.39 4.87 -1.51
C SER A 8 4.39 5.73 -0.72
N VAL A 9 3.09 5.52 -0.93
CA VAL A 9 2.01 6.23 -0.23
C VAL A 9 1.97 5.82 1.24
N ILE A 10 2.07 4.52 1.53
CA ILE A 10 2.09 4.00 2.90
C ILE A 10 3.32 4.50 3.65
N ILE A 11 4.51 4.44 3.03
CA ILE A 11 5.76 4.96 3.60
C ILE A 11 5.63 6.46 3.89
N ALA A 12 5.14 7.25 2.93
CA ALA A 12 4.95 8.68 3.12
C ALA A 12 3.97 9.01 4.25
N ALA A 13 2.92 8.21 4.43
CA ALA A 13 1.96 8.38 5.51
C ALA A 13 2.58 8.11 6.90
N ILE A 14 3.45 7.10 6.98
CA ILE A 14 4.16 6.78 8.24
C ILE A 14 5.18 7.88 8.57
N LEU A 15 5.92 8.38 7.56
CA LEU A 15 6.95 9.41 7.74
C LEU A 15 6.36 10.80 8.03
N SER A 16 5.18 11.11 7.49
CA SER A 16 4.52 12.40 7.65
C SER A 16 3.06 12.22 8.10
N PRO A 17 2.80 12.12 9.41
CA PRO A 17 1.46 11.92 9.96
C PRO A 17 0.45 13.03 9.65
N THR A 18 0.92 14.22 9.26
CA THR A 18 0.07 15.35 8.87
C THR A 18 -0.04 15.53 7.35
N GLY A 19 0.70 14.72 6.57
CA GLY A 19 0.78 14.79 5.12
C GLY A 19 -0.47 14.26 4.40
N GLY A 20 -0.51 14.43 3.08
CA GLY A 20 -1.62 13.99 2.23
C GLY A 20 -1.89 12.48 2.34
N SER A 21 -0.84 11.66 2.28
CA SER A 21 -0.96 10.21 2.38
C SER A 21 -1.52 9.76 3.74
N ALA A 22 -1.13 10.41 4.84
CA ALA A 22 -1.68 10.13 6.16
C ALA A 22 -3.16 10.53 6.26
N LYS A 23 -3.58 11.63 5.61
CA LYS A 23 -5.00 11.99 5.51
C LYS A 23 -5.80 10.95 4.74
N LEU A 24 -5.26 10.39 3.66
CA LEU A 24 -5.92 9.30 2.92
C LEU A 24 -6.10 8.05 3.80
N LEU A 25 -5.09 7.66 4.56
CA LEU A 25 -5.23 6.57 5.54
C LEU A 25 -6.22 6.89 6.66
N HIS A 26 -6.33 8.15 7.08
CA HIS A 26 -7.34 8.57 8.04
C HIS A 26 -8.76 8.42 7.45
N LEU A 27 -8.97 8.77 6.18
CA LEU A 27 -10.25 8.55 5.49
C LEU A 27 -10.57 7.06 5.37
N ALA A 28 -9.56 6.23 5.10
CA ALA A 28 -9.70 4.77 5.07
C ALA A 28 -10.14 4.22 6.43
N LYS A 29 -9.46 4.64 7.51
CA LYS A 29 -9.78 4.27 8.89
C LYS A 29 -11.22 4.60 9.27
N HIS A 30 -11.74 5.73 8.80
CA HIS A 30 -13.11 6.19 9.05
C HIS A 30 -14.13 5.66 8.02
N LYS A 31 -13.73 4.72 7.16
CA LYS A 31 -14.57 4.09 6.13
C LYS A 31 -15.18 5.08 5.12
N VAL A 32 -14.55 6.24 4.95
CA VAL A 32 -14.94 7.23 3.92
C VAL A 32 -14.52 6.72 2.53
N ILE A 33 -13.40 6.01 2.46
CA ILE A 33 -12.92 5.31 1.27
C ILE A 33 -12.66 3.84 1.61
N VAL A 34 -12.77 2.98 0.61
CA VAL A 34 -12.30 1.58 0.72
C VAL A 34 -10.84 1.57 0.30
N ALA A 35 -9.94 1.44 1.28
CA ALA A 35 -8.51 1.33 1.01
C ALA A 35 -8.12 -0.13 0.80
N ILE A 36 -7.46 -0.40 -0.32
CA ILE A 36 -6.97 -1.73 -0.69
C ILE A 36 -5.46 -1.64 -0.94
N THR A 37 -4.75 -2.73 -0.67
CA THR A 37 -3.31 -2.90 -0.99
C THR A 37 -3.04 -4.39 -1.20
N SER A 38 -1.80 -4.80 -1.45
CA SER A 38 -1.43 -6.21 -1.64
C SER A 38 -0.30 -6.61 -0.71
N GLN A 39 -0.16 -7.91 -0.46
CA GLN A 39 0.97 -8.43 0.32
C GLN A 39 2.31 -8.04 -0.31
N THR A 40 2.40 -7.98 -1.65
CA THR A 40 3.60 -7.50 -2.36
C THR A 40 3.99 -6.08 -1.93
N VAL A 41 3.01 -5.17 -1.87
CA VAL A 41 3.22 -3.80 -1.41
C VAL A 41 3.62 -3.76 0.07
N ILE A 42 3.00 -4.60 0.91
CA ILE A 42 3.38 -4.69 2.33
C ILE A 42 4.84 -5.12 2.48
N ASP A 43 5.26 -6.13 1.72
CA ASP A 43 6.64 -6.63 1.73
C ASP A 43 7.62 -5.49 1.35
N GLU A 44 7.31 -4.72 0.30
CA GLU A 44 8.12 -3.56 -0.10
C GLU A 44 8.22 -2.47 0.98
N VAL A 45 7.12 -2.19 1.69
CA VAL A 45 7.15 -1.24 2.83
C VAL A 45 8.06 -1.74 3.94
N LEU A 46 8.02 -3.05 4.24
CA LEU A 46 8.84 -3.67 5.28
C LEU A 46 10.33 -3.71 4.89
N ASP A 47 10.65 -3.87 3.61
CA ASP A 47 12.02 -3.79 3.10
C ASP A 47 12.61 -2.38 3.26
N HIS A 48 11.76 -1.34 3.34
CA HIS A 48 12.15 0.05 3.57
C HIS A 48 12.16 0.47 5.05
N THR A 49 12.21 -0.48 5.99
CA THR A 49 12.23 -0.20 7.44
C THR A 49 13.33 0.77 7.88
N GLU A 50 14.51 0.73 7.26
CA GLU A 50 15.60 1.67 7.54
C GLU A 50 15.20 3.13 7.27
N LYS A 51 14.46 3.37 6.18
CA LYS A 51 13.95 4.70 5.81
C LYS A 51 12.86 5.16 6.77
N ILE A 52 12.02 4.23 7.22
CA ILE A 52 10.87 4.49 8.10
C ILE A 52 11.28 4.70 9.56
N GLN A 53 12.45 4.15 9.96
CA GLN A 53 12.96 4.17 11.34
C GLN A 53 11.95 3.59 12.35
N LYS A 54 11.22 2.54 11.95
CA LYS A 54 10.26 1.81 12.78
C LYS A 54 10.47 0.32 12.64
N ALA A 55 10.15 -0.42 13.70
CA ALA A 55 10.19 -1.86 13.63
C ALA A 55 9.12 -2.40 12.66
N PRO A 56 9.37 -3.52 11.96
CA PRO A 56 8.38 -4.19 11.09
C PRO A 56 7.01 -4.40 11.77
N LYS A 57 7.04 -4.70 13.07
CA LYS A 57 5.84 -4.90 13.88
C LYS A 57 5.02 -3.61 14.04
N GLU A 58 5.66 -2.46 14.23
CA GLU A 58 4.98 -1.18 14.33
C GLU A 58 4.32 -0.79 13.00
N ILE A 59 5.03 -1.03 11.89
CA ILE A 59 4.51 -0.79 10.54
C ILE A 59 3.27 -1.67 10.30
N SER A 60 3.36 -2.95 10.63
CA SER A 60 2.24 -3.89 10.50
C SER A 60 1.02 -3.46 11.33
N TRP A 61 1.24 -2.99 12.57
CA TRP A 61 0.18 -2.45 13.41
C TRP A 61 -0.46 -1.19 12.82
N TYR A 62 0.35 -0.28 12.30
CA TYR A 62 -0.11 0.95 11.68
C TYR A 62 -1.03 0.66 10.47
N ILE A 63 -0.61 -0.26 9.60
CA ILE A 63 -1.39 -0.67 8.43
C ILE A 63 -2.71 -1.33 8.85
N LYS A 64 -2.67 -2.20 9.86
CA LYS A 64 -3.88 -2.84 10.40
C LYS A 64 -4.86 -1.83 11.02
N ASP A 65 -4.35 -0.87 11.79
CA ASP A 65 -5.17 0.19 12.43
C ASP A 65 -5.79 1.15 11.40
N ALA A 66 -5.10 1.38 10.27
CA ALA A 66 -5.61 2.21 9.19
C ALA A 66 -6.75 1.55 8.38
N GLY A 67 -7.00 0.26 8.57
CA GLY A 67 -8.14 -0.44 7.96
C GLY A 67 -7.96 -0.77 6.48
N LEU A 68 -6.72 -0.93 6.00
CA LEU A 68 -6.47 -1.38 4.62
C LEU A 68 -6.89 -2.84 4.47
N LEU A 69 -7.59 -3.13 3.38
CA LEU A 69 -7.81 -4.50 2.93
C LEU A 69 -6.57 -4.97 2.19
N VAL A 70 -5.87 -5.96 2.74
CA VAL A 70 -4.66 -6.54 2.13
C VAL A 70 -5.06 -7.72 1.28
N ARG A 71 -4.86 -7.61 -0.03
CA ARG A 71 -5.02 -8.70 -0.99
C ARG A 71 -3.81 -9.64 -0.93
N GLU A 72 -3.99 -10.84 -1.47
CA GLU A 72 -2.91 -11.80 -1.61
C GLU A 72 -1.75 -11.24 -2.45
N ARG A 73 -0.60 -11.91 -2.38
CA ARG A 73 0.59 -11.53 -3.14
C ARG A 73 0.25 -11.56 -4.63
N ILE A 74 0.52 -10.47 -5.33
CA ILE A 74 0.28 -10.36 -6.76
C ILE A 74 1.27 -11.28 -7.46
N THR A 75 0.75 -12.22 -8.26
CA THR A 75 1.58 -13.21 -8.96
C THR A 75 2.12 -12.64 -10.28
N GLN A 76 3.25 -13.19 -10.74
CA GLN A 76 3.90 -12.75 -11.96
C GLN A 76 3.02 -12.97 -13.21
N GLU A 77 2.18 -14.02 -13.20
CA GLU A 77 1.18 -14.29 -14.24
C GLU A 77 0.10 -13.20 -14.33
N GLU A 78 -0.25 -12.55 -13.22
CA GLU A 78 -1.22 -11.45 -13.22
C GLU A 78 -0.57 -10.14 -13.70
N ILE A 79 0.70 -9.91 -13.35
CA ILE A 79 1.50 -8.77 -13.83
C ILE A 79 1.69 -8.86 -15.36
N GLU A 80 1.95 -10.06 -15.88
CA GLU A 80 2.11 -10.30 -17.32
C GLU A 80 0.84 -10.01 -18.13
N LYS A 81 -0.35 -10.08 -17.53
CA LYS A 81 -1.61 -9.73 -18.22
C LYS A 81 -1.77 -8.23 -18.47
N VAL A 82 -1.01 -7.38 -17.80
CA VAL A 82 -1.08 -5.91 -17.91
C VAL A 82 0.23 -5.25 -18.35
N SER A 83 1.32 -6.02 -18.48
CA SER A 83 2.66 -5.53 -18.86
C SER A 83 2.76 -4.86 -20.23
N GLY A 84 1.76 -5.05 -21.12
CA GLY A 84 1.68 -4.41 -22.43
C GLY A 84 1.00 -3.04 -22.45
N ILE A 85 0.52 -2.54 -21.31
CA ILE A 85 -0.31 -1.31 -21.23
C ILE A 85 0.38 -0.21 -20.41
N ILE A 86 1.21 -0.57 -19.42
CA ILE A 86 1.92 0.34 -18.51
C ILE A 86 3.30 -0.25 -18.19
N ASP A 87 4.24 0.60 -17.78
CA ASP A 87 5.55 0.20 -17.27
C ASP A 87 5.43 -0.93 -16.24
N ALA A 88 6.33 -1.92 -16.30
CA ALA A 88 6.23 -3.17 -15.53
C ALA A 88 6.18 -2.93 -14.01
N THR A 89 6.75 -1.80 -13.58
CA THR A 89 6.76 -1.35 -12.19
C THR A 89 5.37 -0.98 -11.69
N ASP A 90 4.45 -0.48 -12.53
CA ASP A 90 3.10 -0.04 -12.12
C ASP A 90 2.00 -1.07 -12.43
N ALA A 91 2.32 -2.12 -13.18
CA ALA A 91 1.35 -3.14 -13.59
C ALA A 91 0.67 -3.84 -12.39
N HIS A 92 1.38 -3.99 -11.27
CA HIS A 92 0.83 -4.58 -10.05
C HIS A 92 -0.25 -3.69 -9.40
N LEU A 93 -0.22 -2.38 -9.62
CA LEU A 93 -1.23 -1.43 -9.10
C LEU A 93 -2.59 -1.64 -9.74
N LEU A 94 -2.64 -2.01 -11.03
CA LEU A 94 -3.88 -2.31 -11.76
C LEU A 94 -4.48 -3.66 -11.39
N VAL A 95 -3.64 -4.68 -11.17
CA VAL A 95 -4.10 -6.01 -10.76
C VAL A 95 -4.68 -5.98 -9.34
N GLY A 96 -4.05 -5.19 -8.47
CA GLY A 96 -4.45 -5.10 -7.08
C GLY A 96 -5.76 -4.31 -6.85
N ALA A 97 -6.12 -3.41 -7.77
CA ALA A 97 -7.24 -2.48 -7.67
C ALA A 97 -8.64 -3.11 -7.83
#